data_AF-A0A392NQR9-F1
#
_entry.id   AF-A0A392NQR9-F1
#
_cell.length_a   1.000
_cell.length_b   1.000
_cell.length_c   1.000
_cell.angle_alpha   90.00
_cell.angle_beta   90.00
_cell.angle_gamma   90.00
#
_symmetry.space_group_name_H-M   'P 1'
#
loop_
_entity.id
_entity.type
_entity.pdbx_description
1 polymer ?
#
loop_
_entity_poly.entity_id
_entity_poly.type
_entity_poly.pdbx_seq_one_letter_code
_entity_poly.pdbx_strand_id
1 'polypeptide(L)'
;VLVCCRNGSVYSFKLEKGDLIWEYNVGDPITASAYVDEHLQLESDASNTLDSSGNIHILRVNTNLSEDTNQLTSEVQEFARLNLPGDIFSSPLMIGGRIFVGCRDDYLHCVSLEIPKQHGT
;
A
#
# COMPACT_ATOMS: atom_id res chain seq x y z
N VAL A 1 -0.75 8.48 -10.08
CA VAL A 1 -0.85 7.12 -10.68
C VAL A 1 0.12 6.22 -9.95
N LEU A 2 -0.31 5.05 -9.48
CA LEU A 2 0.59 4.06 -8.91
C LEU A 2 0.91 2.96 -9.93
N VAL A 3 2.17 2.54 -9.97
CA VAL A 3 2.63 1.45 -10.83
C VAL A 3 3.45 0.48 -10.00
N CYS A 4 3.06 -0.78 -10.07
CA CYS A 4 3.73 -1.90 -9.43
C CYS A 4 4.70 -2.56 -10.41
N CYS A 5 5.93 -2.86 -9.99
CA CYS A 5 6.95 -3.41 -10.86
C CYS A 5 7.56 -4.71 -10.30
N ARG A 6 7.88 -5.63 -11.20
CA ARG A 6 8.49 -6.92 -10.86
C ARG A 6 9.89 -6.83 -10.27
N ASN A 7 10.53 -5.66 -10.32
CA ASN A 7 11.79 -5.39 -9.59
C ASN A 7 11.57 -5.15 -8.08
N GLY A 8 10.32 -5.20 -7.62
CA GLY A 8 9.95 -4.97 -6.22
C GLY A 8 9.73 -3.51 -5.85
N SER A 9 9.71 -2.61 -6.83
CA SER A 9 9.40 -1.20 -6.58
C SER A 9 7.95 -0.86 -6.91
N VAL A 10 7.35 -0.03 -6.06
CA VAL A 10 6.13 0.73 -6.32
C VAL A 10 6.50 2.16 -6.66
N TYR A 11 5.99 2.65 -7.78
CA TYR A 11 6.23 4.00 -8.27
C TYR A 11 4.95 4.82 -8.22
N SER A 12 5.08 6.08 -7.83
CA SER A 12 4.00 7.07 -7.95
C SER A 12 4.36 8.17 -8.92
N PHE A 13 3.45 8.47 -9.84
CA PHE A 13 3.62 9.47 -10.89
C PHE A 13 2.56 10.56 -10.85
N LYS A 14 2.95 11.79 -11.19
CA LYS A 14 2.02 12.90 -11.45
C LYS A 14 1.15 12.60 -12.66
N LEU A 15 -0.16 12.89 -12.56
CA LEU A 15 -1.11 12.58 -13.63
C LEU A 15 -0.83 13.36 -14.93
N GLU A 16 -0.46 14.63 -14.83
CA GLU A 16 -0.34 15.48 -16.02
C GLU A 16 0.92 15.22 -16.85
N LYS A 17 2.08 15.17 -16.19
CA LYS A 17 3.40 15.08 -16.86
C LYS A 17 4.05 13.71 -16.78
N GLY A 18 3.55 12.82 -15.91
CA GLY A 18 4.21 11.55 -15.64
C GLY A 18 5.50 11.68 -14.84
N ASP A 19 5.76 12.83 -14.21
CA ASP A 19 6.94 12.99 -13.35
C ASP A 19 6.85 12.02 -12.16
N LEU A 20 7.96 11.36 -11.84
CA LEU A 20 8.07 10.52 -10.65
C LEU A 20 7.94 11.38 -9.38
N ILE A 21 7.05 10.99 -8.48
CA ILE A 21 6.84 11.62 -7.17
C ILE A 21 7.68 10.89 -6.12
N TRP A 22 7.54 9.58 -6.06
CA TRP A 22 8.29 8.73 -5.14
C TRP A 22 8.40 7.29 -5.68
N GLU A 23 9.41 6.59 -5.19
CA GLU A 23 9.62 5.16 -5.36
C GLU A 23 9.77 4.52 -3.98
N TYR A 24 9.12 3.37 -3.79
CA TYR A 24 9.30 2.54 -2.59
C TYR A 24 9.59 1.11 -2.99
N ASN A 25 10.72 0.56 -2.55
CA ASN A 25 11.11 -0.81 -2.85
C ASN A 25 10.77 -1.73 -1.67
N VAL A 26 9.93 -2.74 -1.93
CA VAL A 26 9.49 -3.70 -0.90
C VAL A 26 10.42 -4.90 -0.75
N GLY A 27 11.46 -5.01 -1.58
CA GLY A 27 12.48 -6.05 -1.56
C GLY A 27 12.15 -7.30 -2.37
N ASP A 28 10.87 -7.52 -2.68
CA ASP A 28 10.36 -8.73 -3.32
C ASP A 28 9.63 -8.41 -4.63
N PRO A 29 9.65 -9.29 -5.65
CA PRO A 29 8.93 -9.08 -6.89
C PRO A 29 7.43 -8.87 -6.67
N ILE A 30 6.92 -7.75 -7.19
CA ILE A 30 5.48 -7.48 -7.21
C ILE A 30 4.90 -8.05 -8.50
N THR A 31 3.80 -8.79 -8.38
CA THR A 31 3.22 -9.49 -9.53
C THR A 31 1.75 -9.19 -9.78
N ALA A 32 1.07 -8.55 -8.83
CA ALA A 32 -0.25 -7.98 -9.03
C ALA A 32 -0.28 -6.48 -8.71
N SER A 33 -1.45 -5.89 -8.91
CA SER A 33 -1.67 -4.45 -8.82
C SER A 33 -1.94 -4.03 -7.38
N ALA A 34 -1.48 -2.84 -6.98
CA ALA A 34 -1.84 -2.27 -5.69
C ALA A 34 -3.32 -1.85 -5.63
N TYR A 35 -3.88 -1.87 -4.42
CA TYR A 35 -5.14 -1.25 -4.07
C TYR A 35 -4.89 0.03 -3.26
N VAL A 36 -5.62 1.10 -3.57
CA VAL A 36 -5.56 2.38 -2.82
C VAL A 36 -6.91 2.60 -2.16
N ASP A 37 -6.93 2.72 -0.84
CA ASP A 37 -8.12 3.17 -0.11
C ASP A 37 -7.97 4.66 0.24
N GLU A 38 -8.75 5.51 -0.45
CA GLU A 38 -8.83 6.94 -0.15
C GLU A 38 -9.84 7.26 0.98
N HIS A 39 -10.64 6.28 1.38
CA HIS A 39 -11.77 6.44 2.31
C HIS A 39 -11.50 5.84 3.69
N LEU A 40 -10.36 5.18 3.88
CA LEU A 40 -9.88 4.82 5.20
C LEU A 40 -9.50 6.10 5.95
N GLN A 41 -10.49 6.68 6.64
CA GLN A 41 -10.32 7.77 7.61
C GLN A 41 -9.59 7.23 8.84
N LEU A 42 -8.34 6.81 8.64
CA LEU A 42 -7.33 7.05 9.65
C LEU A 42 -7.22 8.56 9.78
N GLU A 43 -7.11 9.09 10.99
CA GLU A 43 -6.95 10.53 11.19
C GLU A 43 -5.77 11.05 10.35
N SER A 44 -6.08 11.59 9.16
CA SER A 44 -5.15 11.86 8.05
C SER A 44 -4.39 10.62 7.53
N ASP A 45 -4.11 10.62 6.22
CA ASP A 45 -3.13 9.79 5.50
C ASP A 45 -3.66 8.53 4.80
N ALA A 46 -3.46 8.50 3.48
CA ALA A 46 -3.87 7.42 2.58
C ALA A 46 -3.07 6.13 2.85
N SER A 47 -3.78 4.99 2.86
CA SER A 47 -3.19 3.66 2.99
C SER A 47 -3.28 2.89 1.68
N ASN A 48 -2.13 2.41 1.21
CA ASN A 48 -2.01 1.59 0.00
C ASN A 48 -1.73 0.15 0.41
N THR A 49 -2.47 -0.81 -0.15
CA THR A 49 -2.21 -2.24 0.02
C THR A 49 -1.60 -2.79 -1.25
N LEU A 50 -0.55 -3.60 -1.10
CA LEU A 50 0.26 -4.16 -2.16
C LEU A 50 0.44 -5.66 -1.94
N ASP A 51 0.55 -6.43 -3.02
CA ASP A 51 1.06 -7.79 -2.99
C ASP A 51 2.51 -7.88 -3.50
N SER A 52 3.28 -8.80 -2.94
CA SER A 52 4.53 -9.29 -3.50
C SER A 52 4.56 -10.80 -3.26
N SER A 53 5.50 -11.54 -3.86
CA SER A 53 5.64 -13.02 -3.80
C SER A 53 5.37 -13.68 -2.43
N GLY A 54 4.09 -13.89 -2.12
CA GLY A 54 3.62 -14.45 -0.83
C GLY A 54 3.40 -13.44 0.29
N ASN A 55 3.71 -12.15 0.09
CA ASN A 55 3.58 -11.12 1.12
C ASN A 55 2.52 -10.07 0.73
N ILE A 56 1.72 -9.64 1.70
CA ILE A 56 0.89 -8.45 1.61
C ILE A 56 1.64 -7.33 2.32
N HIS A 57 1.98 -6.27 1.60
CA HIS A 57 2.57 -5.06 2.15
C HIS A 57 1.51 -3.98 2.26
N ILE A 58 1.46 -3.29 3.40
CA ILE A 58 0.58 -2.14 3.61
C ILE A 58 1.48 -0.93 3.78
N LEU A 59 1.43 -0.04 2.80
CA LEU A 59 2.19 1.19 2.77
C LEU A 59 1.29 2.34 3.20
N ARG A 60 1.81 3.22 4.04
CA ARG A 60 1.20 4.52 4.32
C ARG A 60 1.95 5.58 3.53
N VAL A 61 1.20 6.47 2.89
CA VAL A 61 1.76 7.61 2.16
C VAL A 61 1.29 8.88 2.83
N ASN A 62 2.22 9.56 3.50
CA ASN A 62 1.97 10.84 4.14
C ASN A 62 2.37 11.94 3.17
N THR A 63 1.45 12.86 2.90
CA THR A 63 1.73 14.03 2.06
C THR A 63 1.79 15.28 2.92
N ASN A 64 2.98 15.89 2.98
CA ASN A 64 3.21 17.11 3.74
C ASN A 64 3.39 18.29 2.79
N LEU A 65 2.66 19.37 3.04
CA LEU A 65 2.89 20.66 2.38
C LEU A 65 3.96 21.40 3.18
N SER A 66 5.14 21.58 2.58
CA SER A 66 6.15 22.44 3.20
C SER A 66 5.73 23.91 3.03
N GLU A 67 5.41 24.57 4.14
CA GLU A 67 4.97 25.98 4.12
C GLU A 67 6.06 26.91 3.54
N ASP A 68 7.34 26.58 3.73
CA ASP A 68 8.47 27.40 3.29
C ASP A 68 8.75 27.34 1.78
N THR A 69 8.46 26.22 1.11
CA THR A 69 8.79 26.04 -0.31
C THR A 69 7.58 25.82 -1.21
N ASN A 70 6.38 25.75 -0.62
CA ASN A 70 5.14 25.37 -1.29
C ASN A 70 5.28 24.06 -2.11
N GLN A 71 6.20 23.19 -1.69
CA GLN A 71 6.41 21.88 -2.30
C GLN A 71 5.69 20.82 -1.47
N LEU A 72 4.94 19.97 -2.16
CA LEU A 72 4.35 18.76 -1.61
C LEU A 72 5.44 17.69 -1.54
N THR A 73 5.78 17.25 -0.34
CA THR A 73 6.65 16.10 -0.13
C THR A 73 5.78 14.89 0.22
N SER A 74 6.19 13.72 -0.24
CA SER A 74 5.53 12.45 0.09
C SER A 74 6.53 11.57 0.83
N GLU A 75 6.14 11.11 2.01
CA GLU A 75 6.87 10.11 2.77
C GLU A 75 6.11 8.79 2.69
N VAL A 76 6.82 7.71 2.35
CA VAL A 76 6.24 6.38 2.23
C VAL A 76 6.84 5.49 3.32
N GLN A 77 5.97 4.85 4.09
CA GLN A 77 6.37 3.94 5.16
C GLN A 77 5.63 2.61 5.02
N GLU A 78 6.32 1.48 5.22
CA GLU A 78 5.65 0.20 5.44
C GLU A 78 5.00 0.22 6.83
N PHE A 79 3.68 0.24 6.85
CA PHE A 79 2.87 0.23 8.06
C PHE A 79 2.70 -1.18 8.62
N ALA A 80 2.53 -2.17 7.74
CA ALA A 80 2.39 -3.57 8.12
C ALA A 80 2.78 -4.51 6.97
N ARG A 81 3.12 -5.75 7.34
CA ARG A 81 3.41 -6.85 6.42
C ARG A 81 2.76 -8.12 6.94
N LEU A 82 2.16 -8.89 6.03
CA LEU A 82 1.65 -10.23 6.31
C LEU A 82 2.20 -11.22 5.29
N ASN A 83 2.70 -12.36 5.75
CA ASN A 83 3.16 -13.43 4.88
C ASN A 83 2.10 -14.52 4.82
N LEU A 84 1.69 -14.90 3.61
CA LEU A 84 0.83 -16.03 3.34
C LEU A 84 1.69 -17.26 2.97
N PRO A 85 1.18 -18.49 3.17
CA PRO A 85 1.97 -19.70 2.96
C PRO A 85 2.24 -20.04 1.48
N GLY A 86 1.62 -19.31 0.55
CA GLY A 86 1.82 -19.47 -0.89
C GLY A 86 1.94 -18.12 -1.60
N ASP A 87 2.44 -18.16 -2.83
CA ASP A 87 2.59 -16.96 -3.65
C ASP A 87 1.25 -16.23 -3.86
N ILE A 88 1.32 -14.91 -3.91
CA ILE A 88 0.20 -14.03 -4.22
C ILE A 88 0.43 -13.44 -5.61
N PHE A 89 -0.48 -13.74 -6.54
CA PHE A 89 -0.51 -13.19 -7.90
C PHE A 89 -1.82 -12.45 -8.20
N SER A 90 -2.74 -12.44 -7.24
CA SER A 90 -4.04 -11.80 -7.39
C SER A 90 -4.01 -10.42 -6.76
N SER A 91 -4.67 -9.45 -7.40
CA SER A 91 -4.74 -8.09 -6.85
C SER A 91 -5.63 -8.06 -5.60
N PRO A 92 -5.20 -7.41 -4.51
CA PRO A 92 -5.97 -7.30 -3.29
C PRO A 92 -7.20 -6.41 -3.50
N LEU A 93 -8.22 -6.65 -2.68
CA LEU A 93 -9.43 -5.84 -2.59
C LEU A 93 -9.67 -5.44 -1.14
N MET A 94 -9.76 -4.14 -0.85
CA MET A 94 -10.15 -3.66 0.47
C MET A 94 -11.64 -3.29 0.51
N ILE A 95 -12.40 -3.87 1.43
CA ILE A 95 -13.81 -3.51 1.68
C ILE A 95 -14.07 -3.54 3.19
N GLY A 96 -14.49 -2.40 3.74
CA GLY A 96 -14.87 -2.29 5.16
C GLY A 96 -13.73 -2.64 6.12
N GLY A 97 -12.51 -2.15 5.84
CA GLY A 97 -11.31 -2.39 6.66
C GLY A 97 -10.74 -3.81 6.57
N ARG A 98 -11.21 -4.62 5.62
CA ARG A 98 -10.74 -5.99 5.36
C ARG A 98 -10.12 -6.09 3.99
N ILE A 99 -8.98 -6.77 3.91
CA ILE A 99 -8.26 -7.07 2.68
C ILE A 99 -8.61 -8.50 2.27
N PHE A 100 -9.05 -8.66 1.03
CA PHE A 100 -9.30 -9.95 0.40
C PHE A 100 -8.25 -10.21 -0.67
N VAL A 101 -7.63 -11.39 -0.64
CA VAL A 101 -6.58 -11.76 -1.60
C VAL A 101 -6.56 -13.27 -1.83
N GLY A 102 -6.43 -13.68 -3.09
CA GLY A 102 -6.24 -15.08 -3.47
C GLY A 102 -4.76 -15.48 -3.36
N CYS A 103 -4.52 -16.66 -2.80
CA CYS A 103 -3.19 -17.21 -2.57
C CYS A 103 -3.04 -18.56 -3.28
N ARG A 104 -1.81 -18.95 -3.65
CA ARG A 104 -1.51 -20.27 -4.23
C ARG A 104 -1.57 -21.44 -3.25
N ASP A 105 -2.01 -21.19 -2.03
CA ASP A 105 -2.34 -22.24 -1.06
C ASP A 105 -3.76 -22.81 -1.25
N ASP A 106 -4.39 -22.50 -2.38
CA ASP A 106 -5.77 -22.87 -2.76
C ASP A 106 -6.88 -22.15 -1.97
N TYR A 107 -6.57 -21.08 -1.23
CA TYR A 107 -7.55 -20.30 -0.47
C TYR A 107 -7.65 -18.82 -0.89
N LEU A 108 -8.84 -18.25 -0.62
CA LEU A 108 -9.05 -16.81 -0.53
C LEU A 108 -8.88 -16.39 0.93
N HIS A 109 -7.94 -15.48 1.19
CA HIS A 109 -7.68 -14.94 2.52
C HIS A 109 -8.47 -13.66 2.75
N CYS A 110 -8.95 -13.47 3.98
CA CYS A 110 -9.58 -12.26 4.45
C CYS A 110 -8.83 -11.77 5.70
N VAL A 111 -8.10 -10.67 5.56
CA VAL A 111 -7.24 -10.10 6.60
C VAL A 111 -7.89 -8.83 7.13
N SER A 112 -8.02 -8.71 8.44
CA SER A 112 -8.52 -7.48 9.08
C SER A 112 -7.35 -6.68 9.62
N LEU A 113 -7.37 -5.36 9.40
CA LEU A 113 -6.42 -4.44 10.01
C LEU A 113 -6.96 -3.98 11.37
N GLU A 114 -6.36 -4.49 12.45
CA GLU A 114 -6.64 -3.98 13.79
C GLU A 114 -5.68 -2.83 14.10
N ILE A 115 -6.23 -1.62 14.13
CA ILE A 115 -5.47 -0.43 14.51
C ILE A 115 -5.79 -0.16 15.98
N PRO A 116 -4.81 -0.19 16.88
CA PRO A 116 -5.04 0.11 18.28
C PRO A 116 -5.70 1.48 18.40
N LYS A 117 -6.86 1.55 19.05
CA LYS A 117 -7.47 2.84 19.40
C LYS A 117 -6.51 3.53 20.36
N GLN A 118 -5.96 4.68 19.94
CA GLN A 118 -5.29 5.61 20.84
C GLN A 118 -6.32 5.98 21.93
N HIS A 119 -6.17 5.42 23.14
CA HIS A 119 -6.94 5.90 24.28
C HIS A 119 -6.39 7.28 24.60
N GLY A 120 -7.13 8.33 24.24
CA GLY A 120 -6.82 9.68 24.70
C GLY A 120 -6.79 9.70 26.23
N THR A 121 -5.63 10.07 26.78
CA THR A 121 -5.48 10.46 28.18
C THR A 121 -5.91 11.89 28.39
#